data_AF-A0A6A6HX18-F1
#
_entry.id   AF-A0A6A6HX18-F1
#
_cell.length_a   1.000
_cell.length_b   1.000
_cell.length_c   1.000
_cell.angle_alpha   90.00
_cell.angle_beta   90.00
_cell.angle_gamma   90.00
#
_symmetry.space_group_name_H-M   'P 1'
#
loop_
_entity.id
_entity.type
_entity.pdbx_description
1 polymer ?
#
loop_
_entity_poly.entity_id
_entity_poly.type
_entity_poly.pdbx_seq_one_letter_code
_entity_poly.pdbx_strand_id
1 'polypeptide(L)'
;MPFWPGNLHQEQDPTNIAPPQLYIRNQASMVGQGLPNGAEINMTDAPLHSSKRRPPKIEVRQGQKIESAGSPGRKVESVRETILQVGHEQRLYQTRSSASEMLVGSIPETQRVAHECPAAELPPHKSVESGAESFPTTQVALPPPPHPRPQPGPSTPHADSHEQLQNELRAERERRENAEHELLQKKSEVEDIRKRWKQAARELNKLQAQSQNFYQVTDTYLIDLIMRLRYNISSFAIQHFSGSLQGSVKLRGDAAFFSPYLATTTRDCSMYNEFLGRSDLRPSIIQAFLWNVLVHEVFGNFRWADEAVWKIVAILEPGGHISGKAHKSVAPEELRKFQVWKATMISLLLSTPPTSSNPPNPKVQEYLRTYRKSFYESVDDVIRPFQVPYDRKECERQLLKILDEALELDKEISRQVSHIEWTFKGDDGTLAFDPALMEVEMGMKQGGSGRGLEVLMVTAPGVKKTGRSTGEAFHEVSLLMRMQVSYQYALD
;
A
#
# COMPACT_ATOMS: atom_id res chain seq x y z
N MET A 1 -10.73 71.89 1.34
CA MET A 1 -11.05 72.00 -0.11
C MET A 1 -9.76 72.36 -0.84
N PRO A 2 -9.46 71.83 -2.04
CA PRO A 2 -10.33 71.11 -3.00
C PRO A 2 -10.13 69.58 -2.93
N PHE A 3 -11.15 68.73 -2.87
CA PHE A 3 -12.11 68.24 -3.89
C PHE A 3 -11.56 67.13 -4.83
N TRP A 4 -11.80 65.87 -4.40
CA TRP A 4 -12.29 64.61 -5.04
C TRP A 4 -12.37 64.48 -6.58
N PRO A 5 -12.40 63.26 -7.19
CA PRO A 5 -12.96 61.97 -6.71
C PRO A 5 -12.02 60.75 -6.89
N GLY A 6 -12.18 59.56 -6.27
CA GLY A 6 -13.37 58.74 -6.04
C GLY A 6 -13.37 57.60 -7.06
N ASN A 7 -12.78 56.45 -6.71
CA ASN A 7 -12.90 55.21 -7.48
C ASN A 7 -13.18 54.02 -6.55
N LEU A 8 -14.39 53.48 -6.68
CA LEU A 8 -14.78 52.16 -6.22
C LEU A 8 -13.86 51.12 -6.87
N HIS A 9 -13.20 50.29 -6.06
CA HIS A 9 -12.79 48.97 -6.50
C HIS A 9 -13.43 47.91 -5.63
N GLN A 10 -14.08 47.02 -6.36
CA GLN A 10 -14.92 45.92 -5.97
C GLN A 10 -14.00 44.81 -5.43
N GLU A 11 -14.11 44.49 -4.14
CA GLU A 11 -13.55 43.24 -3.59
C GLU A 11 -14.19 42.07 -4.33
N GLN A 12 -13.40 41.40 -5.17
CA GLN A 12 -13.70 40.07 -5.67
C GLN A 12 -12.92 39.07 -4.82
N ASP A 13 -13.71 38.28 -4.10
CA ASP A 13 -13.34 37.16 -3.25
C ASP A 13 -12.79 35.99 -4.10
N PRO A 14 -11.50 35.61 -4.01
CA PRO A 14 -10.94 34.54 -4.84
C PRO A 14 -10.78 33.25 -4.03
N THR A 15 -11.89 32.66 -3.56
CA THR A 15 -11.87 31.29 -3.01
C THR A 15 -12.96 30.44 -3.65
N ASN A 16 -12.76 30.05 -4.91
CA ASN A 16 -13.40 28.86 -5.44
C ASN A 16 -12.70 28.34 -6.70
N ILE A 17 -11.49 27.79 -6.54
CA ILE A 17 -10.85 26.97 -7.58
C ILE A 17 -10.85 25.53 -7.07
N ALA A 18 -11.80 24.75 -7.59
CA ALA A 18 -11.83 23.32 -7.38
C ALA A 18 -10.58 22.67 -8.03
N PRO A 19 -9.96 21.66 -7.41
CA PRO A 19 -8.82 20.98 -7.99
C PRO A 19 -9.21 20.17 -9.24
N PRO A 20 -8.32 20.04 -10.24
CA PRO A 20 -8.59 19.29 -11.46
C PRO A 20 -8.68 17.79 -11.17
N GLN A 21 -9.82 17.19 -11.54
CA GLN A 21 -10.04 15.75 -11.50
C GLN A 21 -9.21 15.06 -12.59
N LEU A 22 -8.24 14.23 -12.18
CA LEU A 22 -7.50 13.34 -13.08
C LEU A 22 -8.43 12.23 -13.58
N TYR A 23 -8.84 12.31 -14.84
CA TYR A 23 -9.61 11.27 -15.52
C TYR A 23 -8.68 10.10 -15.87
N ILE A 24 -8.82 8.98 -15.17
CA ILE A 24 -8.21 7.70 -15.56
C ILE A 24 -9.03 7.13 -16.72
N ARG A 25 -8.51 7.25 -17.94
CA ARG A 25 -9.13 6.70 -19.15
C ARG A 25 -8.65 5.26 -19.38
N ASN A 26 -9.50 4.29 -19.03
CA ASN A 26 -9.36 2.91 -19.50
C ASN A 26 -9.74 2.86 -20.99
N GLN A 27 -8.85 2.34 -21.84
CA GLN A 27 -9.26 1.82 -23.16
C GLN A 27 -8.66 0.45 -23.45
N ALA A 28 -9.57 -0.47 -23.74
CA ALA A 28 -9.32 -1.71 -24.44
C ALA A 28 -10.16 -1.73 -25.73
N SER A 29 -9.60 -2.37 -26.76
CA SER A 29 -10.25 -3.00 -27.93
C SER A 29 -10.22 -2.28 -29.30
N MET A 30 -9.35 -2.83 -30.17
CA MET A 30 -9.59 -3.39 -31.52
C MET A 30 -10.01 -2.54 -32.74
N VAL A 31 -9.51 -3.04 -33.89
CA VAL A 31 -9.79 -2.76 -35.32
C VAL A 31 -9.05 -1.54 -35.87
N GLY A 32 -8.33 -1.54 -36.99
CA GLY A 32 -8.09 -2.50 -38.07
C GLY A 32 -7.76 -1.72 -39.36
N GLN A 33 -6.85 -2.26 -40.18
CA GLN A 33 -6.57 -1.94 -41.60
C GLN A 33 -5.82 -0.65 -41.98
N GLY A 34 -4.90 -0.81 -42.95
CA GLY A 34 -4.48 0.26 -43.86
C GLY A 34 -2.97 0.40 -44.09
N LEU A 35 -2.35 -0.57 -44.78
CA LEU A 35 -1.05 -0.32 -45.45
C LEU A 35 -1.28 0.49 -46.72
N PRO A 36 -0.36 1.42 -47.05
CA PRO A 36 0.04 1.56 -48.44
C PRO A 36 1.55 1.41 -48.64
N ASN A 37 1.84 0.73 -49.74
CA ASN A 37 3.14 0.53 -50.36
C ASN A 37 3.84 1.85 -50.70
N GLY A 38 5.17 1.78 -50.77
CA GLY A 38 5.94 2.54 -51.74
C GLY A 38 7.05 3.39 -51.14
N ALA A 39 8.27 2.85 -51.14
CA ALA A 39 9.48 3.64 -51.40
C ALA A 39 10.63 2.69 -51.75
N GLU A 40 10.91 2.61 -53.04
CA GLU A 40 12.17 2.14 -53.61
C GLU A 40 13.32 2.97 -53.07
N ILE A 41 14.38 2.34 -52.54
CA ILE A 41 15.70 2.97 -52.49
C ILE A 41 16.77 1.96 -52.90
N ASN A 42 17.53 2.42 -53.89
CA ASN A 42 18.60 1.82 -54.67
C ASN A 42 19.64 0.96 -53.93
N MET A 43 19.99 -0.13 -54.63
CA MET A 43 21.26 -0.85 -54.53
C MET A 43 22.44 0.08 -54.82
N THR A 44 23.46 0.04 -53.97
CA THR A 44 24.86 0.29 -54.37
C THR A 44 25.77 -0.71 -53.66
N ASP A 45 26.73 -1.18 -54.45
CA ASP A 45 27.58 -2.34 -54.24
C ASP A 45 28.76 -2.13 -53.28
N ALA A 46 29.28 -3.31 -52.85
CA ALA A 46 30.67 -3.65 -52.49
C ALA A 46 31.09 -3.61 -51.00
N PRO A 47 32.16 -4.36 -50.61
CA PRO A 47 32.44 -5.76 -50.93
C PRO A 47 32.76 -6.63 -49.68
N LEU A 48 32.80 -7.94 -49.94
CA LEU A 48 33.13 -9.06 -49.05
C LEU A 48 34.50 -8.93 -48.34
N HIS A 49 34.51 -9.17 -47.02
CA HIS A 49 35.65 -9.81 -46.35
C HIS A 49 35.18 -10.95 -45.45
N SER A 50 35.61 -12.15 -45.83
CA SER A 50 35.39 -13.41 -45.15
C SER A 50 36.38 -13.58 -43.99
N SER A 51 35.88 -13.89 -42.80
CA SER A 51 36.71 -14.45 -41.73
C SER A 51 35.94 -15.55 -40.99
N LYS A 52 36.26 -16.78 -41.38
CA LYS A 52 35.85 -18.02 -40.71
C LYS A 52 36.46 -18.07 -39.31
N ARG A 53 35.64 -18.09 -38.27
CA ARG A 53 36.04 -18.61 -36.94
C ARG A 53 35.18 -19.82 -36.58
N ARG A 54 35.88 -20.93 -36.31
CA ARG A 54 35.34 -22.21 -35.85
C ARG A 54 34.78 -22.06 -34.42
N PRO A 55 33.68 -22.73 -34.05
CA PRO A 55 33.28 -22.86 -32.66
C PRO A 55 34.12 -23.94 -31.95
N PRO A 56 34.44 -23.78 -30.64
CA PRO A 56 35.09 -24.81 -29.87
C PRO A 56 34.13 -25.94 -29.48
N LYS A 57 34.69 -27.14 -29.51
CA LYS A 57 34.12 -28.45 -29.20
C LYS A 57 33.96 -28.54 -27.67
N ILE A 58 32.73 -28.66 -27.18
CA ILE A 58 32.44 -28.94 -25.76
C ILE A 58 32.35 -30.46 -25.60
N GLU A 59 33.29 -31.04 -24.86
CA GLU A 59 33.26 -32.44 -24.43
C GLU A 59 32.19 -32.64 -23.35
N VAL A 60 31.25 -33.54 -23.62
CA VAL A 60 30.27 -34.03 -22.67
C VAL A 60 30.93 -35.09 -21.81
N ARG A 61 31.15 -34.79 -20.53
CA ARG A 61 31.58 -35.76 -19.53
C ARG A 61 30.34 -36.36 -18.86
N GLN A 62 30.06 -37.62 -19.19
CA GLN A 62 29.08 -38.44 -18.47
C GLN A 62 29.62 -38.79 -17.08
N GLY A 63 28.77 -38.68 -16.05
CA GLY A 63 29.11 -39.22 -14.73
C GLY A 63 28.06 -38.98 -13.66
N GLN A 64 27.52 -40.10 -13.17
CA GLN A 64 26.97 -40.36 -11.84
C GLN A 64 25.48 -40.17 -11.58
N LYS A 65 24.82 -41.33 -11.59
CA LYS A 65 23.55 -41.71 -10.98
C LYS A 65 23.67 -41.59 -9.45
N ILE A 66 22.88 -40.71 -8.84
CA ILE A 66 22.61 -40.69 -7.41
C ILE A 66 21.13 -41.06 -7.23
N GLU A 67 20.90 -42.18 -6.58
CA GLU A 67 19.60 -42.60 -6.07
C GLU A 67 19.28 -41.85 -4.76
N SER A 68 17.98 -41.72 -4.46
CA SER A 68 17.37 -41.35 -3.17
C SER A 68 17.02 -39.87 -2.93
N ALA A 69 15.71 -39.57 -2.83
CA ALA A 69 15.01 -39.33 -1.55
C ALA A 69 13.66 -38.64 -1.80
N GLY A 70 12.71 -38.85 -0.87
CA GLY A 70 11.28 -38.58 -1.02
C GLY A 70 10.88 -37.14 -1.40
N SER A 71 9.82 -37.07 -2.21
CA SER A 71 9.25 -35.86 -2.80
C SER A 71 8.65 -34.88 -1.76
N PRO A 72 9.12 -33.62 -1.68
CA PRO A 72 8.52 -32.57 -0.85
C PRO A 72 7.34 -31.84 -1.53
N GLY A 73 6.99 -32.20 -2.78
CA GLY A 73 6.15 -31.41 -3.66
C GLY A 73 4.69 -31.21 -3.23
N ARG A 74 4.15 -32.01 -2.30
CA ARG A 74 2.73 -31.89 -1.88
C ARG A 74 2.45 -30.79 -0.84
N LYS A 75 3.47 -30.24 -0.17
CA LYS A 75 3.25 -29.24 0.90
C LYS A 75 3.06 -27.81 0.39
N VAL A 76 3.60 -27.46 -0.78
CA VAL A 76 3.57 -26.07 -1.29
C VAL A 76 2.22 -25.73 -1.94
N GLU A 77 1.62 -26.67 -2.68
CA GLU A 77 0.26 -26.53 -3.24
C GLU A 77 -0.78 -26.34 -2.11
N SER A 78 -0.62 -27.07 -1.00
CA SER A 78 -1.50 -27.01 0.16
C SER A 78 -1.48 -25.65 0.87
N VAL A 79 -0.32 -24.98 0.95
CA VAL A 79 -0.22 -23.63 1.53
C VAL A 79 -0.88 -22.59 0.62
N ARG A 80 -0.73 -22.73 -0.71
CA ARG A 80 -1.37 -21.83 -1.68
C ARG A 80 -2.90 -21.93 -1.64
N GLU A 81 -3.45 -23.15 -1.56
CA GLU A 81 -4.89 -23.37 -1.38
C GLU A 81 -5.39 -22.84 -0.02
N THR A 82 -4.61 -23.04 1.04
CA THR A 82 -4.96 -22.53 2.39
C THR A 82 -5.03 -21.00 2.42
N ILE A 83 -4.10 -20.30 1.76
CA ILE A 83 -4.11 -18.82 1.68
C ILE A 83 -5.34 -18.32 0.91
N LEU A 84 -5.69 -18.97 -0.20
CA LEU A 84 -6.90 -18.63 -0.97
C LEU A 84 -8.18 -18.91 -0.17
N GLN A 85 -8.21 -19.97 0.62
CA GLN A 85 -9.36 -20.36 1.44
C GLN A 85 -9.55 -19.43 2.66
N VAL A 86 -8.47 -19.05 3.35
CA VAL A 86 -8.51 -18.06 4.44
C VAL A 86 -9.00 -16.70 3.92
N GLY A 87 -8.54 -16.26 2.75
CA GLY A 87 -9.01 -15.03 2.12
C GLY A 87 -10.50 -15.06 1.76
N HIS A 88 -11.05 -16.22 1.42
CA HIS A 88 -12.48 -16.40 1.15
C HIS A 88 -13.33 -16.38 2.42
N GLU A 89 -12.88 -17.04 3.50
CA GLU A 89 -13.58 -17.05 4.79
C GLU A 89 -13.60 -15.66 5.46
N GLN A 90 -12.51 -14.91 5.37
CA GLN A 90 -12.44 -13.55 5.91
C GLN A 90 -13.40 -12.60 5.18
N ARG A 91 -13.60 -12.80 3.86
CA ARG A 91 -14.58 -12.09 3.04
C ARG A 91 -16.00 -12.42 3.49
N LEU A 92 -16.31 -13.69 3.79
CA LEU A 92 -17.62 -14.10 4.31
C LEU A 92 -17.92 -13.54 5.71
N TYR A 93 -16.89 -13.41 6.56
CA TYR A 93 -17.03 -12.78 7.87
C TYR A 93 -17.31 -11.27 7.77
N GLN A 94 -16.63 -10.56 6.87
CA GLN A 94 -16.88 -9.13 6.64
C GLN A 94 -18.28 -8.87 6.07
N THR A 95 -18.74 -9.69 5.11
CA THR A 95 -20.11 -9.58 4.57
C THR A 95 -21.18 -9.85 5.63
N ARG A 96 -20.92 -10.75 6.59
CA ARG A 96 -21.82 -11.01 7.73
C ARG A 96 -21.79 -9.90 8.79
N SER A 97 -20.63 -9.27 9.00
CA SER A 97 -20.50 -8.14 9.94
C SER A 97 -21.27 -6.91 9.44
N SER A 98 -21.15 -6.57 8.14
CA SER A 98 -21.92 -5.46 7.55
C SER A 98 -23.42 -5.72 7.49
N ALA A 99 -23.85 -6.98 7.37
CA ALA A 99 -25.27 -7.32 7.44
C ALA A 99 -25.84 -7.18 8.87
N SER A 100 -24.98 -7.30 9.90
CA SER A 100 -25.39 -7.17 11.30
C SER A 100 -25.45 -5.71 11.79
N GLU A 101 -24.71 -4.79 11.15
CA GLU A 101 -24.74 -3.35 11.45
C GLU A 101 -25.94 -2.63 10.81
N MET A 102 -26.56 -3.18 9.75
CA MET A 102 -27.79 -2.60 9.17
C MET A 102 -29.07 -2.85 9.99
N LEU A 103 -28.97 -3.55 11.13
CA LEU A 103 -30.12 -3.95 11.97
C LEU A 103 -30.22 -3.21 13.31
N VAL A 104 -29.33 -2.24 13.59
CA VAL A 104 -29.41 -1.40 14.79
C VAL A 104 -29.84 0.01 14.40
N GLY A 105 -31.12 0.30 14.63
CA GLY A 105 -31.74 1.58 14.34
C GLY A 105 -31.20 2.73 15.20
N SER A 106 -31.02 3.87 14.55
CA SER A 106 -30.54 5.13 15.10
C SER A 106 -31.43 5.68 16.23
N ILE A 107 -30.82 6.08 17.34
CA ILE A 107 -31.43 6.90 18.39
C ILE A 107 -30.91 8.34 18.23
N PRO A 108 -31.76 9.38 18.29
CA PRO A 108 -31.33 10.76 18.09
C PRO A 108 -30.64 11.35 19.33
N GLU A 109 -29.58 12.10 19.05
CA GLU A 109 -28.66 12.73 19.99
C GLU A 109 -29.29 13.99 20.61
N THR A 110 -29.35 14.05 21.95
CA THR A 110 -29.88 15.20 22.69
C THR A 110 -28.73 16.04 23.26
N GLN A 111 -28.82 17.35 23.04
CA GLN A 111 -27.91 18.41 23.49
C GLN A 111 -27.45 18.29 24.95
N ARG A 112 -26.16 18.56 25.20
CA ARG A 112 -25.67 18.97 26.52
C ARG A 112 -24.79 20.21 26.46
N VAL A 113 -25.21 21.15 27.31
CA VAL A 113 -24.62 22.45 27.65
C VAL A 113 -23.38 22.26 28.52
N ALA A 114 -22.37 23.10 28.30
CA ALA A 114 -21.14 23.18 29.06
C ALA A 114 -21.35 23.86 30.42
N HIS A 115 -20.72 23.34 31.47
CA HIS A 115 -20.34 24.10 32.66
C HIS A 115 -18.98 23.62 33.16
N GLU A 116 -18.07 24.59 33.33
CA GLU A 116 -16.75 24.48 33.95
C GLU A 116 -16.85 24.37 35.48
N CYS A 117 -15.77 23.84 36.10
CA CYS A 117 -15.17 24.14 37.43
C CYS A 117 -14.79 22.91 38.30
N PRO A 118 -13.81 23.05 39.24
CA PRO A 118 -12.57 22.22 39.22
C PRO A 118 -12.34 21.28 40.42
N ALA A 119 -11.13 20.71 40.44
CA ALA A 119 -10.51 19.70 41.31
C ALA A 119 -10.70 19.80 42.84
N ALA A 120 -10.79 18.64 43.52
CA ALA A 120 -9.80 18.10 44.48
C ALA A 120 -10.31 16.86 45.27
N GLU A 121 -9.34 16.00 45.67
CA GLU A 121 -9.30 15.08 46.82
C GLU A 121 -10.05 13.70 46.84
N LEU A 122 -9.23 12.65 47.00
CA LEU A 122 -9.53 11.30 47.56
C LEU A 122 -9.63 11.40 49.11
N PRO A 123 -10.18 10.44 49.93
CA PRO A 123 -10.14 8.96 49.80
C PRO A 123 -11.41 8.23 50.39
N PRO A 124 -11.37 7.04 51.06
CA PRO A 124 -11.54 5.70 50.50
C PRO A 124 -12.68 4.81 51.11
N HIS A 125 -12.82 3.59 50.57
CA HIS A 125 -13.49 2.36 51.07
C HIS A 125 -15.02 2.15 50.91
N LYS A 126 -15.37 1.09 50.15
CA LYS A 126 -16.25 -0.08 50.49
C LYS A 126 -16.77 -0.69 49.17
N SER A 127 -16.40 -1.91 48.81
CA SER A 127 -17.04 -3.19 49.18
C SER A 127 -18.45 -3.40 48.60
N VAL A 128 -18.51 -4.37 47.69
CA VAL A 128 -19.65 -5.27 47.36
C VAL A 128 -20.84 -4.63 46.65
N GLU A 129 -21.03 -4.99 45.38
CA GLU A 129 -22.31 -5.53 44.91
C GLU A 129 -22.18 -6.21 43.54
N SER A 130 -22.74 -7.42 43.45
CA SER A 130 -22.84 -8.25 42.26
C SER A 130 -23.96 -7.75 41.36
N GLY A 131 -23.62 -7.22 40.18
CA GLY A 131 -24.58 -6.95 39.12
C GLY A 131 -24.89 -8.21 38.34
N ALA A 132 -26.07 -8.80 38.57
CA ALA A 132 -26.65 -9.82 37.70
C ALA A 132 -27.28 -9.13 36.48
N GLU A 133 -26.74 -9.38 35.29
CA GLU A 133 -27.32 -8.93 34.03
C GLU A 133 -28.61 -9.72 33.73
N SER A 134 -29.73 -8.98 33.72
CA SER A 134 -31.05 -9.45 33.32
C SER A 134 -31.17 -9.51 31.79
N PHE A 135 -31.46 -10.69 31.23
CA PHE A 135 -31.86 -10.85 29.84
C PHE A 135 -33.32 -10.41 29.62
N PRO A 136 -33.67 -9.81 28.47
CA PRO A 136 -35.04 -9.45 28.15
C PRO A 136 -35.86 -10.71 27.83
N THR A 137 -36.90 -10.94 28.63
CA THR A 137 -37.94 -11.95 28.37
C THR A 137 -38.86 -11.43 27.27
N THR A 138 -38.76 -12.00 26.08
CA THR A 138 -39.75 -11.81 25.00
C THR A 138 -41.07 -12.44 25.43
N GLN A 139 -42.03 -11.61 25.84
CA GLN A 139 -43.42 -12.02 26.06
C GLN A 139 -44.07 -12.33 24.72
N VAL A 140 -44.40 -13.60 24.49
CA VAL A 140 -45.27 -14.03 23.39
C VAL A 140 -46.72 -13.79 23.82
N ALA A 141 -47.42 -12.95 23.07
CA ALA A 141 -48.82 -12.60 23.28
C ALA A 141 -49.76 -13.80 23.10
N LEU A 142 -50.61 -14.04 24.09
CA LEU A 142 -51.71 -15.01 24.07
C LEU A 142 -52.87 -14.52 23.19
N PRO A 143 -53.43 -15.35 22.29
CA PRO A 143 -54.69 -15.06 21.60
C PRO A 143 -55.93 -15.32 22.51
N PRO A 144 -57.09 -14.70 22.19
CA PRO A 144 -58.26 -14.63 23.06
C PRO A 144 -59.09 -15.94 23.12
N PRO A 145 -59.95 -16.10 24.13
CA PRO A 145 -60.72 -17.33 24.34
C PRO A 145 -61.95 -17.40 23.42
N PRO A 146 -62.29 -18.56 22.84
CA PRO A 146 -63.59 -18.80 22.26
C PRO A 146 -64.59 -19.37 23.29
N HIS A 147 -65.83 -18.91 23.13
CA HIS A 147 -67.04 -19.25 23.88
C HIS A 147 -67.56 -20.70 23.70
N PRO A 148 -68.58 -21.13 24.48
CA PRO A 148 -68.74 -22.52 24.92
C PRO A 148 -69.76 -23.38 24.14
N ARG A 149 -69.67 -24.70 24.40
CA ARG A 149 -70.62 -25.82 24.15
C ARG A 149 -70.67 -26.40 22.72
N PRO A 150 -71.03 -27.70 22.53
CA PRO A 150 -71.85 -28.58 23.40
C PRO A 150 -71.27 -29.98 23.74
N GLN A 151 -71.83 -30.57 24.80
CA GLN A 151 -71.63 -31.97 25.20
C GLN A 151 -72.15 -32.96 24.15
N PRO A 152 -71.54 -34.16 24.08
CA PRO A 152 -72.36 -35.37 24.14
C PRO A 152 -71.73 -36.53 24.94
N GLY A 153 -72.56 -37.21 25.72
CA GLY A 153 -72.57 -38.67 25.85
C GLY A 153 -71.64 -39.31 26.89
N PRO A 154 -72.18 -40.02 27.91
CA PRO A 154 -71.40 -40.93 28.74
C PRO A 154 -71.19 -42.24 27.98
N SER A 155 -69.94 -42.52 27.60
CA SER A 155 -69.52 -43.83 27.12
C SER A 155 -68.28 -44.26 27.91
N THR A 156 -68.49 -45.06 28.94
CA THR A 156 -67.48 -45.97 29.50
C THR A 156 -67.05 -46.99 28.42
N PRO A 157 -65.80 -47.49 28.36
CA PRO A 157 -64.93 -47.81 29.51
C PRO A 157 -63.55 -47.13 29.46
N HIS A 158 -63.20 -46.45 30.55
CA HIS A 158 -62.03 -45.57 30.70
C HIS A 158 -60.68 -46.28 30.96
N ALA A 159 -60.58 -47.58 30.66
CA ALA A 159 -59.36 -48.36 30.94
C ALA A 159 -58.30 -48.19 29.83
N ASP A 160 -58.70 -48.26 28.56
CA ASP A 160 -57.77 -48.20 27.40
C ASP A 160 -57.10 -46.82 27.25
N SER A 161 -57.81 -45.75 27.64
CA SER A 161 -57.28 -44.37 27.60
C SER A 161 -56.16 -44.14 28.61
N HIS A 162 -56.20 -44.82 29.77
CA HIS A 162 -55.17 -44.69 30.78
C HIS A 162 -53.88 -45.39 30.36
N GLU A 163 -53.99 -46.56 29.74
CA GLU A 163 -52.84 -47.29 29.19
C GLU A 163 -52.16 -46.52 28.04
N GLN A 164 -52.94 -45.88 27.17
CA GLN A 164 -52.42 -45.04 26.09
C GLN A 164 -51.63 -43.84 26.62
N LEU A 165 -52.15 -43.14 27.63
CA LEU A 165 -51.45 -42.02 28.28
C LEU A 165 -50.16 -42.46 28.99
N GLN A 166 -50.16 -43.64 29.61
CA GLN A 166 -48.96 -44.19 30.23
C GLN A 166 -47.87 -44.50 29.19
N ASN A 167 -48.26 -45.03 28.03
CA ASN A 167 -47.35 -45.30 26.92
C ASN A 167 -46.80 -43.99 26.30
N GLU A 168 -47.63 -42.97 26.11
CA GLU A 168 -47.19 -41.65 25.64
C GLU A 168 -46.22 -40.99 26.63
N LEU A 169 -46.53 -41.03 27.93
CA LEU A 169 -45.67 -40.48 28.97
C LEU A 169 -44.31 -41.21 29.03
N ARG A 170 -44.31 -42.54 28.81
CA ARG A 170 -43.07 -43.32 28.71
C ARG A 170 -42.27 -42.95 27.47
N ALA A 171 -42.91 -42.85 26.31
CA ALA A 171 -42.25 -42.45 25.07
C ALA A 171 -41.69 -41.01 25.16
N GLU A 172 -42.40 -40.10 25.81
CA GLU A 172 -41.93 -38.72 26.00
C GLU A 172 -40.75 -38.65 26.97
N ARG A 173 -40.75 -39.47 28.03
CA ARG A 173 -39.59 -39.60 28.93
C ARG A 173 -38.37 -40.12 28.19
N GLU A 174 -38.53 -41.15 27.36
CA GLU A 174 -37.43 -41.71 26.56
C GLU A 174 -36.92 -40.70 25.52
N ARG A 175 -37.81 -39.96 24.84
CA ARG A 175 -37.40 -38.85 23.95
C ARG A 175 -36.62 -37.78 24.71
N ARG A 176 -37.07 -37.42 25.91
CA ARG A 176 -36.41 -36.41 26.73
C ARG A 176 -35.04 -36.87 27.20
N GLU A 177 -34.93 -38.11 27.68
CA GLU A 177 -33.64 -38.71 28.07
C GLU A 177 -32.68 -38.77 26.88
N ASN A 178 -33.15 -39.17 25.70
CA ASN A 178 -32.34 -39.17 24.48
C ASN A 178 -31.90 -37.76 24.07
N ALA A 179 -32.79 -36.77 24.13
CA ALA A 179 -32.48 -35.37 23.83
C ALA A 179 -31.51 -34.76 24.85
N GLU A 180 -31.67 -35.07 26.14
CA GLU A 180 -30.74 -34.65 27.20
C GLU A 180 -29.35 -35.28 26.99
N HIS A 181 -29.30 -36.55 26.57
CA HIS A 181 -28.06 -37.24 26.24
C HIS A 181 -27.37 -36.62 25.01
N GLU A 182 -28.11 -36.38 23.93
CA GLU A 182 -27.59 -35.76 22.71
C GLU A 182 -27.09 -34.33 22.98
N LEU A 183 -27.81 -33.55 23.78
CA LEU A 183 -27.41 -32.20 24.18
C LEU A 183 -26.10 -32.24 24.98
N LEU A 184 -25.95 -33.18 25.91
CA LEU A 184 -24.72 -33.35 26.67
C LEU A 184 -23.54 -33.74 25.76
N GLN A 185 -23.77 -34.64 24.80
CA GLN A 185 -22.77 -35.02 23.80
C GLN A 185 -22.37 -33.84 22.91
N LYS A 186 -23.32 -33.04 22.43
CA LYS A 186 -23.00 -31.86 21.61
C LYS A 186 -22.26 -30.79 22.40
N LYS A 187 -22.57 -30.62 23.69
CA LYS A 187 -21.81 -29.72 24.57
C LYS A 187 -20.36 -30.16 24.71
N SER A 188 -20.09 -31.45 24.93
CA SER A 188 -18.71 -31.96 25.02
C SER A 188 -17.97 -31.82 23.69
N GLU A 189 -18.62 -32.07 22.55
CA GLU A 189 -18.04 -31.87 21.20
C GLU A 189 -17.62 -30.40 20.98
N VAL A 190 -18.47 -29.43 21.34
CA VAL A 190 -18.16 -28.00 21.21
C VAL A 190 -16.99 -27.59 22.12
N GLU A 191 -16.93 -28.08 23.35
CA GLU A 191 -15.80 -27.82 24.25
C GLU A 191 -14.49 -28.38 23.70
N ASP A 192 -14.51 -29.57 23.13
CA ASP A 192 -13.33 -30.19 22.53
C ASP A 192 -12.86 -29.45 21.28
N ILE A 193 -13.77 -29.01 20.42
CA ILE A 193 -13.46 -28.14 19.28
C ILE A 193 -12.83 -26.83 19.78
N ARG A 194 -13.40 -26.21 20.82
CA ARG A 194 -12.88 -24.97 21.40
C ARG A 194 -11.48 -25.16 21.99
N LYS A 195 -11.21 -26.29 22.66
CA LYS A 195 -9.87 -26.64 23.18
C LYS A 195 -8.86 -26.80 22.04
N ARG A 196 -9.21 -27.57 20.99
CA ARG A 196 -8.35 -27.78 19.82
C ARG A 196 -8.07 -26.49 19.08
N TRP A 197 -9.07 -25.63 18.88
CA TRP A 197 -8.89 -24.33 18.26
C TRP A 197 -7.96 -23.42 19.09
N LYS A 198 -8.16 -23.35 20.42
CA LYS A 198 -7.25 -22.61 21.31
C LYS A 198 -5.82 -23.16 21.31
N GLN A 199 -5.64 -24.46 21.11
CA GLN A 199 -4.32 -25.08 21.01
C GLN A 199 -3.67 -24.75 19.66
N ALA A 200 -4.40 -24.89 18.56
CA ALA A 200 -3.93 -24.53 17.22
C ALA A 200 -3.55 -23.03 17.14
N ALA A 201 -4.36 -22.15 17.72
CA ALA A 201 -4.04 -20.72 17.80
C ALA A 201 -2.77 -20.45 18.64
N ARG A 202 -2.57 -21.19 19.75
CA ARG A 202 -1.34 -21.09 20.55
C ARG A 202 -0.11 -21.59 19.81
N GLU A 203 -0.21 -22.72 19.13
CA GLU A 203 0.88 -23.24 18.29
C GLU A 203 1.18 -22.30 17.13
N LEU A 204 0.17 -21.73 16.49
CA LEU A 204 0.36 -20.72 15.45
C LEU A 204 1.04 -19.47 15.99
N ASN A 205 0.63 -18.95 17.15
CA ASN A 205 1.27 -17.81 17.80
C ASN A 205 2.71 -18.14 18.22
N LYS A 206 2.98 -19.36 18.68
CA LYS A 206 4.33 -19.83 19.02
C LYS A 206 5.20 -19.97 17.78
N LEU A 207 4.67 -20.54 16.70
CA LEU A 207 5.35 -20.61 15.42
C LEU A 207 5.58 -19.23 14.86
N GLN A 208 4.62 -18.31 14.95
CA GLN A 208 4.83 -16.91 14.57
C GLN A 208 5.93 -16.29 15.43
N ALA A 209 5.91 -16.45 16.76
CA ALA A 209 6.92 -15.95 17.68
C ALA A 209 8.32 -16.54 17.42
N GLN A 210 8.41 -17.83 17.06
CA GLN A 210 9.66 -18.52 16.74
C GLN A 210 10.12 -18.30 15.29
N SER A 211 9.19 -18.08 14.35
CA SER A 211 9.45 -17.72 12.95
C SER A 211 9.74 -16.23 12.80
N GLN A 212 9.60 -15.43 13.87
CA GLN A 212 10.07 -14.05 13.95
C GLN A 212 11.60 -13.91 13.97
N ASN A 213 12.34 -14.85 13.37
CA ASN A 213 13.50 -14.43 12.59
C ASN A 213 13.01 -13.74 11.29
N PHE A 214 12.03 -12.83 11.42
CA PHE A 214 11.72 -11.89 10.37
C PHE A 214 13.04 -11.22 10.06
N TYR A 215 13.31 -11.09 8.77
CA TYR A 215 14.41 -10.30 8.30
C TYR A 215 14.20 -8.87 8.82
N GLN A 216 14.80 -8.57 9.97
CA GLN A 216 14.68 -7.27 10.63
C GLN A 216 15.61 -6.32 9.91
N VAL A 217 15.02 -5.61 8.95
CA VAL A 217 15.66 -4.47 8.32
C VAL A 217 15.87 -3.41 9.41
N THR A 218 17.11 -3.11 9.73
CA THR A 218 17.43 -2.04 10.68
C THR A 218 17.25 -0.69 10.00
N ASP A 219 16.96 0.34 10.79
CA ASP A 219 16.80 1.70 10.27
C ASP A 219 18.09 2.20 9.63
N THR A 220 19.25 1.89 10.22
CA THR A 220 20.56 2.20 9.64
C THR A 220 20.74 1.60 8.26
N TYR A 221 20.39 0.32 8.08
CA TYR A 221 20.50 -0.32 6.77
C TYR A 221 19.56 0.32 5.74
N LEU A 222 18.32 0.64 6.13
CA LEU A 222 17.39 1.33 5.23
C LEU A 222 17.92 2.72 4.86
N ILE A 223 18.42 3.48 5.84
CA ILE A 223 19.06 4.79 5.64
C ILE A 223 20.23 4.67 4.66
N ASP A 224 21.09 3.66 4.79
CA ASP A 224 22.23 3.45 3.89
C ASP A 224 21.77 3.18 2.44
N LEU A 225 20.73 2.39 2.25
CA LEU A 225 20.15 2.15 0.93
C LEU A 225 19.58 3.44 0.30
N ILE A 226 18.84 4.23 1.09
CA ILE A 226 18.26 5.50 0.63
C ILE A 226 19.36 6.51 0.33
N MET A 227 20.39 6.62 1.18
CA MET A 227 21.54 7.50 0.98
C MET A 227 22.30 7.16 -0.30
N ARG A 228 22.53 5.86 -0.56
CA ARG A 228 23.15 5.40 -1.81
C ARG A 228 22.32 5.79 -3.03
N LEU A 229 21.00 5.62 -2.96
CA LEU A 229 20.10 6.02 -4.04
C LEU A 229 20.12 7.55 -4.26
N ARG A 230 20.06 8.36 -3.19
CA ARG A 230 20.21 9.83 -3.24
C ARG A 230 21.50 10.22 -3.94
N TYR A 231 22.62 9.62 -3.54
CA TYR A 231 23.93 9.86 -4.13
C TYR A 231 23.94 9.55 -5.64
N ASN A 232 23.41 8.39 -6.05
CA ASN A 232 23.39 8.00 -7.46
C ASN A 232 22.51 8.91 -8.32
N ILE A 233 21.35 9.34 -7.81
CA ILE A 233 20.48 10.28 -8.52
C ILE A 233 21.14 11.66 -8.63
N SER A 234 21.74 12.16 -7.55
CA SER A 234 22.45 13.44 -7.56
C SER A 234 23.66 13.42 -8.50
N SER A 235 24.48 12.37 -8.41
CA SER A 235 25.63 12.18 -9.30
C SER A 235 25.20 12.09 -10.76
N PHE A 236 24.11 11.38 -11.06
CA PHE A 236 23.55 11.32 -12.41
C PHE A 236 23.12 12.70 -12.92
N ALA A 237 22.36 13.44 -12.09
CA ALA A 237 21.88 14.76 -12.45
C ALA A 237 23.05 15.74 -12.69
N ILE A 238 24.06 15.74 -11.82
CA ILE A 238 25.25 16.56 -11.98
C ILE A 238 26.01 16.17 -13.25
N GLN A 239 26.28 14.89 -13.48
CA GLN A 239 27.12 14.43 -14.59
C GLN A 239 26.52 14.75 -15.97
N HIS A 240 25.21 14.57 -16.14
CA HIS A 240 24.56 14.68 -17.46
C HIS A 240 23.88 16.03 -17.72
N PHE A 241 23.64 16.82 -16.66
CA PHE A 241 22.86 18.06 -16.77
C PHE A 241 23.60 19.32 -16.27
N SER A 242 24.81 19.19 -15.72
CA SER A 242 25.64 20.36 -15.41
C SER A 242 26.30 20.91 -16.68
N GLY A 243 26.18 22.22 -16.88
CA GLY A 243 26.82 22.94 -17.98
C GLY A 243 25.85 23.65 -18.92
N SER A 244 26.40 24.32 -19.94
CA SER A 244 25.63 25.09 -20.91
C SER A 244 24.99 24.19 -21.95
N LEU A 245 23.71 24.44 -22.28
CA LEU A 245 23.00 23.73 -23.34
C LEU A 245 23.51 24.17 -24.71
N GLN A 246 23.58 23.24 -25.65
CA GLN A 246 23.86 23.55 -27.04
C GLN A 246 22.55 23.95 -27.75
N GLY A 247 22.15 25.22 -27.58
CA GLY A 247 21.04 25.82 -28.31
C GLY A 247 19.73 25.96 -27.52
N SER A 248 18.70 26.44 -28.23
CA SER A 248 17.37 26.63 -27.65
C SER A 248 16.66 25.29 -27.52
N VAL A 249 16.39 24.88 -26.29
CA VAL A 249 15.66 23.65 -25.97
C VAL A 249 14.16 23.91 -25.99
N LYS A 250 13.41 23.07 -26.69
CA LYS A 250 11.94 23.03 -26.61
C LYS A 250 11.53 21.63 -26.15
N LEU A 251 10.68 21.57 -25.12
CA LEU A 251 10.03 20.32 -24.73
C LEU A 251 9.20 19.80 -25.90
N ARG A 252 9.34 18.50 -26.18
CA ARG A 252 8.49 17.81 -27.15
C ARG A 252 7.09 17.67 -26.53
N GLY A 253 6.05 18.07 -27.26
CA GLY A 253 4.66 18.02 -26.77
C GLY A 253 4.19 16.62 -26.33
N ASP A 254 4.87 15.57 -26.80
CA ASP A 254 4.54 14.17 -26.53
C ASP A 254 5.00 13.67 -25.14
N ALA A 255 5.76 14.48 -24.39
CA ALA A 255 6.27 14.13 -23.05
C ALA A 255 5.18 14.15 -21.94
N ALA A 256 3.92 13.93 -22.31
CA ALA A 256 2.75 14.18 -21.49
C ALA A 256 2.65 13.29 -20.25
N PHE A 257 3.19 12.07 -20.27
CA PHE A 257 3.02 11.11 -19.17
C PHE A 257 3.73 11.55 -17.88
N PHE A 258 4.96 12.04 -18.00
CA PHE A 258 5.79 12.43 -16.85
C PHE A 258 5.93 13.94 -16.65
N SER A 259 5.40 14.74 -17.58
CA SER A 259 5.29 16.21 -17.41
C SER A 259 4.62 16.63 -16.07
N PRO A 260 3.57 15.94 -15.57
CA PRO A 260 2.99 16.26 -14.26
C PRO A 260 3.99 16.15 -13.10
N TYR A 261 4.87 15.13 -13.12
CA TYR A 261 5.89 14.96 -12.08
C TYR A 261 6.95 16.06 -12.10
N LEU A 262 7.24 16.61 -13.27
CA LEU A 262 8.14 17.76 -13.41
C LEU A 262 7.47 19.03 -12.86
N ALA A 263 6.19 19.22 -13.16
CA ALA A 263 5.42 20.36 -12.66
C ALA A 263 5.30 20.38 -11.12
N THR A 264 5.25 19.21 -10.47
CA THR A 264 5.17 19.12 -9.00
C THR A 264 6.50 19.35 -8.28
N THR A 265 7.63 19.40 -9.01
CA THR A 265 8.95 19.65 -8.39
C THR A 265 9.10 21.07 -7.84
N THR A 266 8.40 22.03 -8.44
CA THR A 266 8.46 23.44 -8.07
C THR A 266 7.17 23.86 -7.36
N ARG A 267 7.26 24.92 -6.56
CA ARG A 267 6.09 25.52 -5.90
C ARG A 267 5.04 25.95 -6.93
N ASP A 268 5.51 26.64 -7.96
CA ASP A 268 4.71 27.11 -9.07
C ASP A 268 4.99 26.21 -10.27
N CYS A 269 3.97 25.49 -10.73
CA CYS A 269 4.04 24.55 -11.85
C CYS A 269 4.52 25.18 -13.18
N SER A 270 4.77 26.49 -13.23
CA SER A 270 5.29 27.21 -14.40
C SER A 270 6.80 27.42 -14.38
N MET A 271 7.45 27.37 -13.21
CA MET A 271 8.85 27.81 -13.03
C MET A 271 9.87 26.75 -13.44
N TYR A 272 9.47 25.49 -13.63
CA TYR A 272 10.40 24.41 -13.97
C TYR A 272 11.16 24.68 -15.28
N ASN A 273 10.55 25.34 -16.27
CA ASN A 273 11.20 25.67 -17.53
C ASN A 273 12.36 26.66 -17.34
N GLU A 274 12.18 27.63 -16.44
CA GLU A 274 13.23 28.61 -16.12
C GLU A 274 14.41 27.92 -15.42
N PHE A 275 14.13 27.05 -14.45
CA PHE A 275 15.17 26.29 -13.74
C PHE A 275 15.92 25.31 -14.65
N LEU A 276 15.23 24.68 -15.61
CA LEU A 276 15.87 23.84 -16.61
C LEU A 276 16.75 24.63 -17.58
N GLY A 277 16.43 25.91 -17.84
CA GLY A 277 17.28 26.80 -18.63
C GLY A 277 18.60 27.14 -17.92
N ARG A 278 18.56 27.26 -16.60
CA ARG A 278 19.69 27.67 -15.74
C ARG A 278 20.65 26.51 -15.47
N SER A 279 21.92 26.65 -15.88
CA SER A 279 22.92 25.58 -15.75
C SER A 279 23.27 25.20 -14.30
N ASP A 280 23.07 26.12 -13.36
CA ASP A 280 23.29 25.96 -11.92
C ASP A 280 22.14 25.25 -11.21
N LEU A 281 20.90 25.37 -11.71
CA LEU A 281 19.70 24.77 -11.11
C LEU A 281 19.20 23.53 -11.83
N ARG A 282 19.60 23.32 -13.09
CA ARG A 282 19.17 22.18 -13.91
C ARG A 282 19.45 20.82 -13.24
N PRO A 283 20.64 20.56 -12.65
CA PRO A 283 20.86 19.29 -11.94
C PRO A 283 19.87 19.10 -10.79
N SER A 284 19.66 20.12 -9.96
CA SER A 284 18.75 20.05 -8.81
C SER A 284 17.30 19.76 -9.22
N ILE A 285 16.79 20.36 -10.30
CA ILE A 285 15.43 20.07 -10.77
C ILE A 285 15.30 18.69 -11.43
N ILE A 286 16.33 18.23 -12.14
CA ILE A 286 16.35 16.86 -12.69
C ILE A 286 16.38 15.84 -11.55
N GLN A 287 17.16 16.11 -10.50
CA GLN A 287 17.18 15.28 -9.29
C GLN A 287 15.80 15.22 -8.63
N ALA A 288 15.14 16.37 -8.42
CA ALA A 288 13.79 16.45 -7.87
C ALA A 288 12.76 15.68 -8.73
N PHE A 289 12.85 15.82 -10.06
CA PHE A 289 11.99 15.13 -11.01
C PHE A 289 12.13 13.61 -10.91
N LEU A 290 13.37 13.09 -10.91
CA LEU A 290 13.61 11.65 -10.80
C LEU A 290 13.05 11.09 -9.48
N TRP A 291 13.24 11.80 -8.37
CA TRP A 291 12.63 11.39 -7.11
C TRP A 291 11.11 11.35 -7.16
N ASN A 292 10.46 12.38 -7.74
CA ASN A 292 9.01 12.38 -7.92
C ASN A 292 8.54 11.18 -8.74
N VAL A 293 9.21 10.89 -9.86
CA VAL A 293 8.89 9.71 -10.68
C VAL A 293 9.05 8.41 -9.88
N LEU A 294 10.16 8.22 -9.16
CA LEU A 294 10.40 7.00 -8.39
C LEU A 294 9.37 6.81 -7.27
N VAL A 295 9.02 7.88 -6.54
CA VAL A 295 8.02 7.80 -5.46
C VAL A 295 6.65 7.43 -5.98
N HIS A 296 6.23 7.95 -7.14
CA HIS A 296 4.89 7.67 -7.65
C HIS A 296 4.81 6.40 -8.49
N GLU A 297 5.87 6.01 -9.19
CA GLU A 297 5.84 4.89 -10.16
C GLU A 297 6.47 3.60 -9.63
N VAL A 298 7.39 3.70 -8.65
CA VAL A 298 8.16 2.57 -8.14
C VAL A 298 7.75 2.23 -6.71
N PHE A 299 7.92 3.17 -5.77
CA PHE A 299 7.70 2.88 -4.35
C PHE A 299 6.23 2.60 -4.04
N GLY A 300 5.95 1.52 -3.32
CA GLY A 300 4.60 1.06 -2.97
C GLY A 300 3.84 0.36 -4.10
N ASN A 301 4.36 0.36 -5.33
CA ASN A 301 3.72 -0.27 -6.49
C ASN A 301 4.16 -1.71 -6.75
N PHE A 302 5.10 -2.25 -5.96
CA PHE A 302 5.62 -3.62 -6.08
C PHE A 302 6.06 -3.98 -7.49
N ARG A 303 6.68 -3.02 -8.20
CA ARG A 303 7.13 -3.21 -9.59
C ARG A 303 8.17 -4.33 -9.72
N TRP A 304 8.84 -4.69 -8.63
CA TRP A 304 9.77 -5.81 -8.54
C TRP A 304 9.08 -7.19 -8.48
N ALA A 305 7.77 -7.24 -8.25
CA ALA A 305 6.96 -8.46 -8.09
C ALA A 305 6.01 -8.72 -9.28
N ASP A 306 5.26 -9.82 -9.21
CA ASP A 306 4.18 -10.12 -10.17
C ASP A 306 3.02 -9.10 -10.02
N GLU A 307 2.36 -8.79 -11.13
CA GLU A 307 1.15 -7.97 -11.19
C GLU A 307 0.07 -8.42 -10.20
N ALA A 308 -0.03 -9.72 -9.91
CA ALA A 308 -0.98 -10.22 -8.92
C ALA A 308 -0.73 -9.66 -7.51
N VAL A 309 0.53 -9.42 -7.13
CA VAL A 309 0.90 -8.98 -5.77
C VAL A 309 0.39 -7.57 -5.51
N TRP A 310 0.68 -6.61 -6.40
CA TRP A 310 0.24 -5.23 -6.21
C TRP A 310 -1.29 -5.12 -6.21
N LYS A 311 -2.00 -5.91 -7.03
CA LYS A 311 -3.47 -5.91 -7.06
C LYS A 311 -4.04 -6.32 -5.70
N ILE A 312 -3.49 -7.38 -5.10
CA ILE A 312 -3.95 -7.85 -3.80
C ILE A 312 -3.64 -6.81 -2.71
N VAL A 313 -2.45 -6.21 -2.74
CA VAL A 313 -2.07 -5.18 -1.76
C VAL A 313 -2.97 -3.94 -1.90
N ALA A 314 -3.20 -3.46 -3.12
CA ALA A 314 -4.05 -2.29 -3.38
C ALA A 314 -5.51 -2.50 -2.96
N ILE A 315 -6.03 -3.74 -3.09
CA ILE A 315 -7.39 -4.08 -2.64
C ILE A 315 -7.50 -4.09 -1.12
N LEU A 316 -6.45 -4.52 -0.42
CA LEU A 316 -6.43 -4.70 1.03
C LEU A 316 -5.91 -3.49 1.80
N GLU A 317 -5.41 -2.47 1.10
CA GLU A 317 -4.89 -1.25 1.71
C GLU A 317 -6.00 -0.47 2.45
N PRO A 318 -5.87 -0.26 3.78
CA PRO A 318 -6.82 0.53 4.53
C PRO A 318 -6.94 1.94 3.97
N GLY A 319 -8.16 2.44 3.85
CA GLY A 319 -8.41 3.77 3.30
C GLY A 319 -8.44 3.85 1.77
N GLY A 320 -8.06 2.77 1.06
CA GLY A 320 -8.32 2.47 -0.36
C GLY A 320 -8.07 3.59 -1.37
N HIS A 321 -7.23 3.33 -2.36
CA HIS A 321 -6.99 4.22 -3.52
C HIS A 321 -8.23 4.44 -4.45
N ILE A 322 -9.37 3.81 -4.21
CA ILE A 322 -10.43 3.61 -5.23
C ILE A 322 -11.42 4.78 -5.32
N SER A 323 -11.37 5.80 -4.47
CA SER A 323 -12.34 6.89 -4.57
C SER A 323 -11.72 8.20 -4.13
N GLY A 324 -11.70 9.20 -5.02
CA GLY A 324 -11.24 10.58 -4.77
C GLY A 324 -12.08 11.35 -3.74
N LYS A 325 -12.40 10.70 -2.62
CA LYS A 325 -12.98 11.28 -1.42
C LYS A 325 -11.82 11.49 -0.45
N ALA A 326 -11.87 12.63 0.26
CA ALA A 326 -10.88 13.02 1.26
C ALA A 326 -10.44 11.81 2.10
N HIS A 327 -9.12 11.59 2.20
CA HIS A 327 -8.52 10.52 2.97
C HIS A 327 -9.10 10.53 4.39
N LYS A 328 -9.97 9.57 4.68
CA LYS A 328 -10.36 9.32 6.06
C LYS A 328 -9.11 8.87 6.79
N SER A 329 -8.81 9.52 7.91
CA SER A 329 -7.72 9.10 8.80
C SER A 329 -7.90 7.62 9.12
N VAL A 330 -7.00 6.78 8.61
CA VAL A 330 -6.99 5.34 8.90
C VAL A 330 -6.64 5.17 10.38
N ALA A 331 -7.39 4.32 11.10
CA ALA A 331 -7.06 4.04 12.49
C ALA A 331 -5.67 3.39 12.57
N PRO A 332 -4.77 3.82 13.48
CA PRO A 332 -3.40 3.29 13.56
C PRO A 332 -3.32 1.76 13.66
N GLU A 333 -4.32 1.14 14.32
CA GLU A 333 -4.40 -0.32 14.47
C GLU A 333 -4.77 -1.06 13.17
N GLU A 334 -5.56 -0.44 12.29
CA GLU A 334 -5.88 -1.01 10.97
C GLU A 334 -4.66 -0.96 10.05
N LEU A 335 -3.95 0.18 10.06
CA LEU A 335 -2.68 0.33 9.34
C LEU A 335 -1.67 -0.70 9.83
N ARG A 336 -1.52 -0.87 11.16
CA ARG A 336 -0.63 -1.87 11.75
C ARG A 336 -0.95 -3.28 11.26
N LYS A 337 -2.22 -3.70 11.33
CA LYS A 337 -2.65 -5.04 10.87
C LYS A 337 -2.33 -5.24 9.39
N PHE A 338 -2.59 -4.24 8.55
CA PHE A 338 -2.26 -4.30 7.14
C PHE A 338 -0.76 -4.41 6.89
N GLN A 339 0.07 -3.60 7.54
CA GLN A 339 1.52 -3.65 7.35
C GLN A 339 2.11 -5.00 7.83
N VAL A 340 1.66 -5.54 8.96
CA VAL A 340 2.04 -6.89 9.45
C VAL A 340 1.68 -7.96 8.41
N TRP A 341 0.45 -7.92 7.89
CA TRP A 341 0.00 -8.83 6.86
C TRP A 341 0.86 -8.72 5.60
N LYS A 342 1.10 -7.50 5.11
CA LYS A 342 1.90 -7.22 3.91
C LYS A 342 3.31 -7.78 4.08
N ALA A 343 4.02 -7.42 5.16
CA ALA A 343 5.37 -7.90 5.43
C ALA A 343 5.44 -9.42 5.52
N THR A 344 4.44 -10.06 6.15
CA THR A 344 4.35 -11.52 6.25
C THR A 344 4.19 -12.16 4.86
N MET A 345 3.25 -11.65 4.06
CA MET A 345 2.99 -12.15 2.70
C MET A 345 4.22 -11.99 1.80
N ILE A 346 4.84 -10.82 1.81
CA ILE A 346 6.07 -10.54 1.04
C ILE A 346 7.22 -11.45 1.51
N SER A 347 7.37 -11.66 2.81
CA SER A 347 8.38 -12.57 3.35
C SER A 347 8.16 -14.01 2.90
N LEU A 348 6.91 -14.49 2.86
CA LEU A 348 6.57 -15.83 2.35
C LEU A 348 6.87 -15.95 0.85
N LEU A 349 6.54 -14.92 0.07
CA LEU A 349 6.81 -14.86 -1.36
C LEU A 349 8.32 -14.97 -1.63
N LEU A 350 9.13 -14.22 -0.88
CA LEU A 350 10.59 -14.22 -1.02
C LEU A 350 11.28 -15.45 -0.42
N SER A 351 10.67 -16.09 0.58
CA SER A 351 11.22 -17.28 1.23
C SER A 351 11.06 -18.55 0.41
N THR A 352 10.29 -18.51 -0.68
CA THR A 352 10.18 -19.65 -1.60
C THR A 352 11.50 -19.74 -2.35
N PRO A 353 12.40 -20.71 -2.02
CA PRO A 353 13.70 -20.75 -2.64
C PRO A 353 13.50 -21.01 -4.13
N PRO A 354 14.29 -20.35 -5.01
CA PRO A 354 14.36 -20.73 -6.41
C PRO A 354 14.87 -22.17 -6.44
N THR A 355 13.95 -23.12 -6.53
CA THR A 355 14.30 -24.53 -6.61
C THR A 355 14.94 -24.72 -7.98
N SER A 356 15.93 -25.60 -8.13
CA SER A 356 16.57 -25.86 -9.43
C SER A 356 15.58 -26.33 -10.51
N SER A 357 14.39 -26.80 -10.11
CA SER A 357 13.27 -27.13 -10.98
C SER A 357 12.33 -25.95 -11.29
N ASN A 358 12.50 -24.79 -10.65
CA ASN A 358 11.62 -23.62 -10.75
C ASN A 358 12.49 -22.34 -10.84
N PRO A 359 13.08 -22.04 -12.02
CA PRO A 359 13.80 -20.79 -12.25
C PRO A 359 12.90 -19.57 -11.95
N PRO A 360 13.48 -18.37 -11.79
CA PRO A 360 12.68 -17.16 -11.60
C PRO A 360 11.60 -17.11 -12.67
N ASN A 361 10.35 -16.85 -12.26
CA ASN A 361 9.19 -16.94 -13.13
C ASN A 361 9.47 -16.13 -14.42
N PRO A 362 9.53 -16.76 -15.60
CA PRO A 362 9.91 -16.09 -16.84
C PRO A 362 8.95 -14.94 -17.18
N LYS A 363 7.69 -15.00 -16.70
CA LYS A 363 6.73 -13.91 -16.84
C LYS A 363 7.13 -12.68 -16.06
N VAL A 364 7.65 -12.84 -14.84
CA VAL A 364 8.12 -11.72 -14.01
C VAL A 364 9.36 -11.08 -14.63
N GLN A 365 10.28 -11.88 -15.18
CA GLN A 365 11.45 -11.35 -15.87
C GLN A 365 11.08 -10.54 -17.13
N GLU A 366 10.17 -11.06 -17.95
CA GLU A 366 9.72 -10.36 -19.15
C GLU A 366 8.94 -9.07 -18.82
N TYR A 367 8.10 -9.12 -17.79
CA TYR A 367 7.45 -7.94 -17.24
C TYR A 367 8.46 -6.87 -16.81
N LEU A 368 9.46 -7.25 -16.01
CA LEU A 368 10.51 -6.33 -15.56
C LEU A 368 11.31 -5.75 -16.72
N ARG A 369 11.65 -6.56 -17.73
CA ARG A 369 12.34 -6.10 -18.93
C ARG A 369 11.52 -5.05 -19.68
N THR A 370 10.24 -5.32 -19.87
CA THR A 370 9.30 -4.41 -20.55
C THR A 370 9.14 -3.11 -19.77
N TYR A 371 8.95 -3.22 -18.45
CA TYR A 371 8.82 -2.09 -17.54
C TYR A 371 10.08 -1.21 -17.55
N ARG A 372 11.27 -1.79 -17.41
CA ARG A 372 12.56 -1.06 -17.46
C ARG A 372 12.71 -0.26 -18.75
N LYS A 373 12.41 -0.89 -19.89
CA LYS A 373 12.46 -0.23 -21.20
C LYS A 373 11.48 0.94 -21.26
N SER A 374 10.22 0.70 -20.90
CA SER A 374 9.17 1.73 -20.92
C SER A 374 9.47 2.88 -19.97
N PHE A 375 10.00 2.58 -18.78
CA PHE A 375 10.41 3.58 -17.80
C PHE A 375 11.53 4.46 -18.37
N TYR A 376 12.58 3.85 -18.91
CA TYR A 376 13.69 4.58 -19.52
C TYR A 376 13.21 5.46 -20.67
N GLU A 377 12.46 4.91 -21.64
CA GLU A 377 11.97 5.67 -22.79
C GLU A 377 11.14 6.90 -22.36
N SER A 378 10.26 6.72 -21.37
CA SER A 378 9.40 7.78 -20.86
C SER A 378 10.17 8.86 -20.10
N VAL A 379 11.14 8.47 -19.26
CA VAL A 379 12.00 9.43 -18.54
C VAL A 379 12.95 10.15 -19.51
N ASP A 380 13.60 9.42 -20.41
CA ASP A 380 14.51 9.96 -21.44
C ASP A 380 13.78 11.00 -22.30
N ASP A 381 12.54 10.75 -22.72
CA ASP A 381 11.78 11.72 -23.52
C ASP A 381 11.52 13.07 -22.80
N VAL A 382 11.44 13.08 -21.46
CA VAL A 382 11.31 14.33 -20.69
C VAL A 382 12.64 15.04 -20.52
N ILE A 383 13.70 14.30 -20.18
CA ILE A 383 14.97 14.90 -19.73
C ILE A 383 15.96 15.12 -20.88
N ARG A 384 15.89 14.33 -21.96
CA ARG A 384 16.81 14.37 -23.12
C ARG A 384 17.00 15.78 -23.70
N PRO A 385 15.97 16.63 -23.85
CA PRO A 385 16.16 17.97 -24.39
C PRO A 385 17.13 18.83 -23.56
N PHE A 386 17.28 18.53 -22.27
CA PHE A 386 18.08 19.29 -21.31
C PHE A 386 19.45 18.65 -21.02
N GLN A 387 19.75 17.51 -21.66
CA GLN A 387 21.01 16.81 -21.47
C GLN A 387 22.16 17.56 -22.14
N VAL A 388 23.29 17.69 -21.45
CA VAL A 388 24.54 18.21 -22.03
C VAL A 388 25.14 17.10 -22.91
N PRO A 389 25.78 17.41 -24.06
CA PRO A 389 26.33 16.40 -24.96
C PRO A 389 27.23 15.40 -24.22
N TYR A 390 26.71 14.19 -24.03
CA TYR A 390 27.36 13.11 -23.31
C TYR A 390 27.03 11.77 -23.98
N ASP A 391 27.74 10.71 -23.61
CA ASP A 391 27.45 9.36 -24.09
C ASP A 391 26.05 8.91 -23.65
N ARG A 392 25.13 8.80 -24.63
CA ARG A 392 23.76 8.35 -24.41
C ARG A 392 23.68 6.97 -23.78
N LYS A 393 24.57 6.04 -24.15
CA LYS A 393 24.56 4.67 -23.60
C LYS A 393 24.92 4.68 -22.13
N GLU A 394 25.82 5.57 -21.73
CA GLU A 394 26.20 5.74 -20.33
C GLU A 394 25.05 6.35 -19.51
N CYS A 395 24.33 7.33 -20.07
CA CYS A 395 23.11 7.88 -19.47
C CYS A 395 22.05 6.78 -19.24
N GLU A 396 21.73 6.01 -20.28
CA GLU A 396 20.81 4.87 -20.20
C GLU A 396 21.21 3.88 -19.11
N ARG A 397 22.48 3.48 -19.11
CA ARG A 397 23.02 2.52 -18.14
C ARG A 397 22.90 3.03 -16.70
N GLN A 398 23.21 4.30 -16.45
CA GLN A 398 23.11 4.89 -15.11
C GLN A 398 21.65 5.05 -14.67
N LEU A 399 20.75 5.47 -15.56
CA LEU A 399 19.33 5.62 -15.24
C LEU A 399 18.68 4.26 -14.92
N LEU A 400 18.98 3.22 -15.70
CA LEU A 400 18.54 1.86 -15.41
C LEU A 400 19.14 1.32 -14.10
N LYS A 401 20.38 1.69 -13.77
CA LYS A 401 20.98 1.35 -12.47
C LYS A 401 20.23 2.01 -11.31
N ILE A 402 19.86 3.28 -11.43
CA ILE A 402 19.02 3.99 -10.44
C ILE A 402 17.69 3.27 -10.25
N LEU A 403 17.03 2.88 -11.35
CA LEU A 403 15.78 2.13 -11.30
C LEU A 403 15.95 0.79 -10.56
N ASP A 404 17.02 0.05 -10.85
CA ASP A 404 17.29 -1.23 -10.19
C ASP A 404 17.54 -1.08 -8.69
N GLU A 405 18.24 -0.03 -8.27
CA GLU A 405 18.42 0.27 -6.86
C GLU A 405 17.11 0.70 -6.18
N ALA A 406 16.26 1.46 -6.86
CA ALA A 406 14.94 1.83 -6.36
C ALA A 406 14.00 0.61 -6.22
N LEU A 407 14.02 -0.32 -7.17
CA LEU A 407 13.26 -1.56 -7.11
C LEU A 407 13.70 -2.46 -5.94
N GLU A 408 15.00 -2.58 -5.70
CA GLU A 408 15.51 -3.33 -4.54
C GLU A 408 15.17 -2.63 -3.21
N LEU A 409 15.24 -1.30 -3.18
CA LEU A 409 14.82 -0.53 -1.99
C LEU A 409 13.33 -0.70 -1.69
N ASP A 410 12.45 -0.63 -2.70
CA ASP A 410 11.01 -0.86 -2.54
C ASP A 410 10.72 -2.27 -1.99
N LYS A 411 11.46 -3.27 -2.49
CA LYS A 411 11.39 -4.65 -2.01
C LYS A 411 11.79 -4.75 -0.54
N GLU A 412 12.85 -4.10 -0.12
CA GLU A 412 13.30 -4.11 1.27
C GLU A 412 12.34 -3.35 2.20
N ILE A 413 11.79 -2.20 1.77
CA ILE A 413 10.73 -1.47 2.48
C ILE A 413 9.48 -2.35 2.63
N SER A 414 9.09 -3.08 1.58
CA SER A 414 7.90 -3.93 1.56
C SER A 414 7.97 -5.12 2.53
N ARG A 415 9.17 -5.48 2.99
CA ARG A 415 9.39 -6.52 4.01
C ARG A 415 9.24 -5.99 5.43
N GLN A 416 9.27 -4.68 5.63
CA GLN A 416 9.16 -4.09 6.95
C GLN A 416 7.72 -4.10 7.45
N VAL A 417 7.58 -4.33 8.76
CA VAL A 417 6.29 -4.17 9.44
C VAL A 417 5.96 -2.69 9.64
N SER A 418 6.95 -1.80 9.78
CA SER A 418 6.69 -0.37 9.86
C SER A 418 6.22 0.23 8.52
N HIS A 419 5.44 1.31 8.60
CA HIS A 419 5.05 2.07 7.41
C HIS A 419 6.12 3.13 7.10
N ILE A 420 6.53 3.22 5.84
CA ILE A 420 7.47 4.23 5.35
C ILE A 420 6.72 5.19 4.45
N GLU A 421 6.88 6.49 4.72
CA GLU A 421 6.24 7.57 4.00
C GLU A 421 7.32 8.52 3.43
N TRP A 422 7.16 8.89 2.16
CA TRP A 422 8.01 9.84 1.46
C TRP A 422 7.39 11.22 1.49
N THR A 423 8.13 12.23 1.94
CA THR A 423 7.62 13.60 2.10
C THR A 423 8.36 14.59 1.21
N PHE A 424 7.63 15.30 0.34
CA PHE A 424 8.15 16.36 -0.54
C PHE A 424 7.78 17.78 -0.07
N LYS A 425 6.82 17.92 0.85
CA LYS A 425 6.33 19.21 1.35
C LYS A 425 6.03 19.08 2.84
N GLY A 426 5.99 20.22 3.54
CA GLY A 426 5.42 20.27 4.88
C GLY A 426 3.94 19.89 4.87
N ASP A 427 3.42 19.49 6.02
CA ASP A 427 2.02 19.06 6.17
C ASP A 427 1.02 20.20 5.85
N ASP A 428 1.47 21.46 5.90
CA ASP A 428 0.74 22.68 5.57
C ASP A 428 0.82 23.07 4.08
N GLY A 429 1.56 22.30 3.27
CA GLY A 429 1.84 22.60 1.87
C GLY A 429 2.75 23.81 1.64
N THR A 430 3.26 24.45 2.70
CA THR A 430 4.21 25.55 2.57
C THR A 430 5.63 25.00 2.45
N LEU A 431 6.45 25.70 1.66
CA LEU A 431 7.87 25.40 1.46
C LEU A 431 8.73 26.37 2.28
N ALA A 432 8.34 26.64 3.53
CA ALA A 432 9.22 27.36 4.45
C ALA A 432 10.38 26.44 4.88
N PHE A 433 11.60 26.97 4.94
CA PHE A 433 12.74 26.18 5.38
C PHE A 433 12.59 25.82 6.87
N ASP A 434 12.48 24.53 7.16
CA ASP A 434 12.47 24.00 8.52
C ASP A 434 13.75 23.18 8.77
N PRO A 435 14.71 23.66 9.60
CA PRO A 435 15.94 22.93 9.87
C PRO A 435 15.74 21.60 10.62
N ALA A 436 14.57 21.35 11.21
CA ALA A 436 14.25 20.06 11.82
C ALA A 436 13.93 18.99 10.77
N LEU A 437 13.27 19.39 9.68
CA LEU A 437 12.76 18.51 8.63
C LEU A 437 13.58 18.56 7.34
N MET A 438 14.38 19.60 7.15
CA MET A 438 15.11 19.90 5.92
C MET A 438 16.60 20.08 6.18
N GLU A 439 17.38 19.74 5.16
CA GLU A 439 18.80 20.04 5.06
C GLU A 439 19.09 20.66 3.68
N VAL A 440 20.03 21.58 3.65
CA VAL A 440 20.47 22.21 2.40
C VAL A 440 21.33 21.22 1.61
N GLU A 441 21.13 21.15 0.30
CA GLU A 441 21.94 20.33 -0.60
C GLU A 441 23.45 20.60 -0.42
N MET A 442 24.23 19.52 -0.29
CA MET A 442 25.68 19.62 -0.04
C MET A 442 26.39 20.35 -1.18
N GLY A 443 27.21 21.35 -0.82
CA GLY A 443 28.00 22.14 -1.78
C GLY A 443 27.52 23.59 -1.96
N MET A 444 26.30 23.93 -1.49
CA MET A 444 25.89 25.31 -1.37
C MET A 444 26.49 25.94 -0.11
N LYS A 445 27.22 27.05 -0.27
CA LYS A 445 27.79 27.79 0.87
C LYS A 445 26.65 28.34 1.71
N GLN A 446 26.50 27.87 2.95
CA GLN A 446 25.62 28.48 3.95
C GLN A 446 26.14 29.89 4.27
N GLY A 447 25.78 30.87 3.45
CA GLY A 447 26.06 32.27 3.70
C GLY A 447 25.02 32.80 4.68
N GLY A 448 25.45 33.13 5.90
CA GLY A 448 24.67 33.97 6.82
C GLY A 448 23.52 33.29 7.54
N SER A 449 23.22 33.80 8.73
CA SER A 449 22.22 33.32 9.68
C SER A 449 20.80 33.27 9.06
N GLY A 450 20.35 32.06 8.69
CA GLY A 450 18.98 31.49 8.54
C GLY A 450 17.69 32.31 8.43
N ARG A 451 17.69 33.65 8.41
CA ARG A 451 16.52 34.50 8.20
C ARG A 451 16.48 34.87 6.72
N GLY A 452 15.36 34.58 6.06
CA GLY A 452 15.14 34.94 4.64
C GLY A 452 15.52 33.86 3.62
N LEU A 453 15.69 32.60 4.03
CA LEU A 453 15.88 31.49 3.08
C LEU A 453 14.53 31.04 2.54
N GLU A 454 14.33 31.22 1.24
CA GLU A 454 13.18 30.66 0.52
C GLU A 454 13.59 29.33 -0.11
N VAL A 455 12.85 28.26 0.19
CA VAL A 455 13.05 26.96 -0.45
C VAL A 455 12.52 27.04 -1.89
N LEU A 456 13.41 26.82 -2.85
CA LEU A 456 13.08 26.79 -4.27
C LEU A 456 12.36 25.49 -4.65
N MET A 457 12.94 24.36 -4.24
CA MET A 457 12.43 23.03 -4.52
C MET A 457 13.04 22.00 -3.55
N VAL A 458 12.37 20.85 -3.46
CA VAL A 458 12.89 19.67 -2.74
C VAL A 458 13.62 18.77 -3.72
N THR A 459 14.94 18.70 -3.59
CA THR A 459 15.83 17.92 -4.46
C THR A 459 15.88 16.45 -4.06
N ALA A 460 15.58 16.10 -2.81
CA ALA A 460 15.32 14.71 -2.40
C ALA A 460 14.26 14.66 -1.27
N PRO A 461 13.32 13.70 -1.31
CA PRO A 461 12.24 13.60 -0.34
C PRO A 461 12.77 13.20 1.04
N GLY A 462 12.12 13.70 2.08
CA GLY A 462 12.28 13.21 3.45
C GLY A 462 11.66 11.84 3.60
N VAL A 463 12.04 11.14 4.66
CA VAL A 463 11.54 9.79 4.95
C VAL A 463 11.06 9.74 6.38
N LYS A 464 9.75 9.55 6.54
CA LYS A 464 9.11 9.30 7.84
C LYS A 464 8.84 7.81 7.99
N LYS A 465 8.92 7.32 9.22
CA LYS A 465 8.62 5.94 9.60
C LYS A 465 7.58 5.93 10.72
N THR A 466 6.50 5.20 10.51
CA THR A 466 5.43 4.99 11.49
C THR A 466 5.49 3.58 12.03
N GLY A 467 5.58 3.47 13.36
CA GLY A 467 5.79 2.21 14.05
C GLY A 467 7.23 1.71 14.01
N ARG A 468 7.56 0.77 14.91
CA ARG A 468 8.89 0.14 15.01
C ARG A 468 8.99 -1.06 14.08
N SER A 469 10.22 -1.51 13.79
CA SER A 469 10.45 -2.70 12.96
C SER A 469 9.85 -4.00 13.54
N THR A 470 9.55 -3.99 14.85
CA THR A 470 8.85 -5.08 15.56
C THR A 470 7.34 -5.10 15.31
N GLY A 471 6.79 -4.04 14.71
CA GLY A 471 5.35 -3.86 14.54
C GLY A 471 4.63 -3.17 15.71
N GLU A 472 5.39 -2.64 16.67
CA GLU A 472 4.88 -1.91 17.83
C GLU A 472 4.85 -0.39 17.59
N ALA A 473 4.20 0.35 18.51
CA ALA A 473 4.22 1.82 18.56
C ALA A 473 3.78 2.54 17.26
N PHE A 474 2.74 2.06 16.59
CA PHE A 474 2.18 2.66 15.36
C PHE A 474 1.56 4.07 15.53
N HIS A 475 1.55 4.60 16.75
CA HIS A 475 1.20 5.99 17.04
C HIS A 475 2.43 6.92 17.02
N GLU A 476 3.65 6.36 17.03
CA GLU A 476 4.90 7.10 16.92
C GLU A 476 5.29 7.26 15.45
N VAL A 477 5.55 8.50 15.03
CA VAL A 477 6.14 8.83 13.74
C VAL A 477 7.55 9.35 13.99
N SER A 478 8.54 8.74 13.35
CA SER A 478 9.95 9.10 13.46
C SER A 478 10.47 9.58 12.12
N LEU A 479 11.27 10.65 12.12
CA LEU A 479 11.96 11.11 10.92
C LEU A 479 13.23 10.29 10.74
N LEU A 480 13.29 9.46 9.70
CA LEU A 480 14.49 8.70 9.35
C LEU A 480 15.49 9.59 8.59
N MET A 481 14.99 10.43 7.69
CA MET A 481 15.82 11.29 6.86
C MET A 481 15.15 12.63 6.59
N ARG A 482 15.93 13.70 6.66
CA ARG A 482 15.52 15.05 6.29
C ARG A 482 15.37 15.19 4.77
N MET A 483 14.48 16.06 4.34
CA MET A 483 14.37 16.51 2.96
C MET A 483 15.66 17.23 2.55
N GLN A 484 16.14 17.02 1.34
CA GLN A 484 17.18 17.87 0.75
C GLN A 484 16.51 18.94 -0.09
N VAL A 485 16.91 20.18 0.13
CA VAL A 485 16.31 21.33 -0.53
C VAL A 485 17.36 22.23 -1.16
N SER A 486 16.99 22.84 -2.29
CA SER A 486 17.70 24.00 -2.82
C SER A 486 16.99 25.28 -2.38
N TYR A 487 17.75 26.36 -2.23
CA TYR A 487 17.24 27.61 -1.70
C TYR A 487 17.76 28.81 -2.50
N GLN A 488 17.05 29.92 -2.37
CA GLN A 488 17.53 31.24 -2.76
C GLN A 488 17.46 32.19 -1.58
N TYR A 489 18.33 33.20 -1.58
CA TYR A 489 18.16 34.34 -0.69
C TYR A 489 16.99 35.17 -1.18
N ALA A 490 16.05 35.48 -0.29
CA ALA A 490 15.06 36.50 -0.57
C ALA A 490 15.80 37.80 -0.94
N LEU A 491 15.50 38.34 -2.12
CA LEU A 491 15.94 39.68 -2.49
C LEU A 491 15.09 40.65 -1.67
N ASP A 492 15.69 41.23 -0.62
CA ASP A 492 15.08 42.30 0.18
C ASP A 492 14.79 43.57 -0.64
#